data_AF-A0AAD3RW15-F1
#
_entry.id   AF-A0AAD3RW15-F1
#
_cell.length_a   1.000
_cell.length_b   1.000
_cell.length_c   1.000
_cell.angle_alpha   90.00
_cell.angle_beta   90.00
_cell.angle_gamma   90.00
#
_symmetry.space_group_name_H-M   'P 1'
#
loop_
_entity.id
_entity.type
_entity.pdbx_description
1 polymer ?
#
loop_
_entity_poly.entity_id
_entity_poly.type
_entity_poly.pdbx_seq_one_letter_code
_entity_poly.pdbx_strand_id
1 'polypeptide(L)'
;MGNQGFDTTIAHPEFNSPNPSSHSEFSYLSTNDGYTGGGGNVDVGQVVALIARSNTNCRDPFQRSTKALMREEEEQERGRVACRVYDQFSYFAQIVADDLNLPGFSLRTSAGITSLAFAVRRS
;
A
#
# COMPACT_ATOMS: atom_id res chain seq x y z
N MET A 1 3.62 14.05 6.60
CA MET A 1 3.25 13.13 7.69
C MET A 1 4.40 12.89 8.68
N GLY A 2 5.68 12.91 8.27
CA GLY A 2 6.83 12.67 9.17
C GLY A 2 7.14 13.69 10.28
N ASN A 3 6.16 14.49 10.74
CA ASN A 3 6.30 15.28 11.96
C ASN A 3 4.95 15.68 12.59
N GLN A 4 3.91 14.87 12.38
CA GLN A 4 2.53 15.18 12.76
C GLN A 4 1.94 14.07 13.63
N GLY A 5 2.46 13.84 14.84
CA GLY A 5 1.78 13.09 15.91
C GLY A 5 1.24 11.67 15.62
N PHE A 6 1.56 11.07 14.48
CA PHE A 6 1.11 9.76 14.07
C PHE A 6 2.31 8.84 13.85
N ASP A 7 2.29 7.69 14.53
CA ASP A 7 3.16 6.57 14.18
C ASP A 7 2.77 6.06 12.79
N THR A 8 3.75 5.98 11.89
CA THR A 8 3.51 5.68 10.47
C THR A 8 4.22 4.39 10.09
N THR A 9 3.44 3.43 9.59
CA THR A 9 3.96 2.18 8.99
C THR A 9 3.88 2.25 7.47
N ILE A 10 5.00 2.03 6.80
CA ILE A 10 5.12 1.99 5.34
C ILE A 10 5.05 0.53 4.89
N ALA A 11 3.89 0.14 4.34
CA ALA A 11 3.79 -1.11 3.61
C ALA A 11 4.30 -0.94 2.19
N HIS A 12 5.22 -1.81 1.77
CA HIS A 12 5.83 -1.73 0.45
C HIS A 12 5.92 -3.11 -0.21
N PRO A 13 5.84 -3.19 -1.55
CA PRO A 13 6.20 -4.40 -2.28
C PRO A 13 7.67 -4.78 -2.07
N GLU A 14 8.01 -6.05 -2.28
CA GLU A 14 9.40 -6.51 -2.31
C GLU A 14 10.17 -5.89 -3.48
N PHE A 15 9.52 -5.68 -4.62
CA PHE A 15 10.08 -4.94 -5.73
C PHE A 15 10.39 -3.49 -5.32
N ASN A 16 11.64 -3.06 -5.55
CA ASN A 16 12.11 -1.70 -5.29
C ASN A 16 11.86 -1.24 -3.83
N SER A 17 12.11 -2.13 -2.87
CA SER A 17 11.92 -1.85 -1.45
C SER A 17 12.80 -0.69 -0.96
N PRO A 18 12.27 0.20 -0.10
CA PRO A 18 13.04 1.29 0.47
C PRO A 18 14.08 0.78 1.46
N ASN A 19 15.15 1.54 1.68
CA ASN A 19 16.09 1.28 2.77
C ASN A 19 15.50 1.79 4.09
N PRO A 20 15.17 0.92 5.07
CA PRO A 20 14.55 1.34 6.34
C PRO A 20 15.44 2.28 7.16
N SER A 21 16.76 2.15 7.04
CA SER A 21 17.71 2.98 7.77
C SER A 21 17.72 4.45 7.32
N SER A 22 17.16 4.76 6.14
CA SER A 22 17.09 6.13 5.63
C SER A 22 16.00 6.96 6.33
N HIS A 23 14.99 6.32 6.92
CA HIS A 23 13.89 6.98 7.64
C HIS A 23 13.48 6.14 8.87
N SER A 24 14.27 6.25 9.93
CA SER A 24 14.06 5.50 11.17
C SER A 24 12.79 5.91 11.94
N GLU A 25 12.18 7.03 11.59
CA GLU A 25 10.90 7.48 12.13
C GLU A 25 9.71 6.61 11.70
N PHE A 26 9.90 5.72 10.71
CA PHE A 26 8.86 4.85 10.19
C PHE A 26 9.11 3.38 10.52
N SER A 27 8.01 2.64 10.67
CA SER A 27 8.02 1.18 10.64
C SER A 27 7.78 0.68 9.21
N TYR A 28 8.27 -0.50 8.87
CA TYR A 28 8.22 -1.02 7.51
C TYR A 28 7.58 -2.41 7.45
N LEU A 29 6.71 -2.62 6.47
CA LEU A 29 6.03 -3.88 6.24
C LEU A 29 6.20 -4.34 4.79
N SER A 30 7.04 -5.35 4.58
CA SER A 30 7.23 -5.94 3.26
C SER A 30 6.01 -6.79 2.88
N THR A 31 5.54 -6.66 1.64
CA THR A 31 4.45 -7.45 1.08
C THR A 31 4.95 -8.19 -0.15
N ASN A 32 4.74 -9.51 -0.17
CA ASN A 32 5.08 -10.32 -1.34
C ASN A 32 4.16 -9.95 -2.52
N ASP A 33 4.75 -9.44 -3.60
CA ASP A 33 4.08 -8.98 -4.81
C ASP A 33 4.16 -10.00 -5.97
N GLY A 34 4.72 -11.18 -5.70
CA GLY A 34 5.00 -12.22 -6.68
C GLY A 34 5.96 -11.78 -7.78
N TYR A 35 6.78 -10.75 -7.55
CA TYR A 35 7.77 -10.29 -8.52
C TYR A 35 8.95 -11.24 -8.65
N THR A 36 9.06 -11.85 -9.82
CA THR A 36 10.13 -12.78 -10.20
C THR A 36 11.08 -12.21 -11.27
N GLY A 37 10.97 -10.91 -11.59
CA GLY A 37 11.63 -10.31 -12.76
C GLY A 37 13.11 -9.96 -12.55
N GLY A 38 13.93 -10.25 -13.55
CA GLY A 38 15.34 -9.82 -13.65
C GLY A 38 15.51 -8.48 -14.40
N GLY A 39 16.65 -7.82 -14.19
CA GLY A 39 16.96 -6.48 -14.73
C GLY A 39 16.94 -6.42 -16.26
N GLY A 40 16.05 -5.59 -16.81
CA GLY A 40 15.91 -5.29 -18.23
C GLY A 40 15.01 -4.06 -18.45
N ASN A 41 14.92 -3.59 -19.69
CA ASN A 41 14.02 -2.49 -20.03
C ASN A 41 12.56 -2.93 -19.82
N VAL A 42 11.83 -2.21 -18.98
CA VAL A 42 10.42 -2.45 -18.70
C VAL A 42 9.56 -1.67 -19.69
N ASP A 43 8.72 -2.36 -20.46
CA ASP A 43 7.72 -1.71 -21.33
C ASP A 43 6.40 -1.41 -20.59
N VAL A 44 5.52 -0.62 -21.21
CA VAL A 44 4.24 -0.22 -20.61
C VAL A 44 3.34 -1.42 -20.30
N GLY A 45 3.32 -2.44 -21.17
CA GLY A 45 2.54 -3.66 -20.95
C GLY A 45 3.03 -4.44 -19.74
N GLN A 46 4.35 -4.51 -19.54
CA GLN A 46 4.95 -5.13 -18.36
C GLN A 46 4.62 -4.36 -17.07
N VAL A 47 4.60 -3.02 -17.10
CA VAL A 47 4.16 -2.20 -15.96
C VAL A 47 2.69 -2.48 -15.62
N VAL A 48 1.80 -2.50 -16.62
CA VAL A 48 0.37 -2.77 -16.41
C VAL A 48 0.16 -4.18 -15.85
N ALA A 49 0.87 -5.18 -16.39
CA ALA A 49 0.81 -6.55 -15.90
C ALA A 49 1.32 -6.67 -14.46
N LEU A 50 2.39 -5.95 -14.12
CA LEU A 50 2.91 -5.88 -12.75
C LEU A 50 1.87 -5.30 -11.79
N ILE A 51 1.28 -4.14 -12.13
CA ILE A 51 0.23 -3.52 -11.31
C ILE A 51 -0.94 -4.49 -11.09
N ALA A 52 -1.43 -5.14 -12.15
CA ALA A 52 -2.54 -6.10 -12.03
C ALA A 52 -2.18 -7.30 -11.14
N ARG A 53 -0.98 -7.86 -11.31
CA ARG A 53 -0.50 -8.97 -10.48
C ARG A 53 -0.33 -8.55 -9.02
N SER A 54 0.24 -7.39 -8.75
CA SER A 54 0.38 -6.85 -7.39
C SER A 54 -0.98 -6.68 -6.71
N ASN A 55 -2.00 -6.15 -7.41
CA ASN A 55 -3.34 -6.02 -6.82
C ASN A 55 -4.00 -7.35 -6.48
N THR A 56 -3.67 -8.41 -7.20
CA THR A 56 -4.17 -9.75 -6.92
C THR A 56 -3.39 -10.39 -5.76
N ASN A 57 -2.06 -10.38 -5.86
CA ASN A 57 -1.18 -11.14 -4.96
C ASN A 57 -0.98 -10.45 -3.62
N CYS A 58 -0.95 -9.12 -3.57
CA CYS A 58 -0.70 -8.37 -2.34
C CYS A 58 -1.92 -8.31 -1.42
N ARG A 59 -3.15 -8.55 -1.92
CA ARG A 59 -4.38 -8.36 -1.13
C ARG A 59 -4.37 -9.15 0.16
N ASP A 60 -4.27 -10.48 0.07
CA ASP A 60 -4.40 -11.36 1.22
C ASP A 60 -3.21 -11.24 2.20
N PRO A 61 -1.94 -11.20 1.72
CA PRO A 61 -0.80 -10.92 2.60
C PRO A 61 -0.95 -9.58 3.31
N PHE A 62 -1.32 -8.52 2.59
CA PHE A 62 -1.48 -7.19 3.17
C PHE A 62 -2.60 -7.12 4.21
N GLN A 63 -3.73 -7.77 3.95
CA GLN A 63 -4.83 -7.86 4.92
C GLN A 63 -4.40 -8.61 6.18
N ARG A 64 -3.71 -9.76 6.02
CA ARG A 64 -3.19 -10.53 7.16
C ARG A 64 -2.22 -9.70 7.99
N SER A 65 -1.25 -9.08 7.35
CA SER A 65 -0.24 -8.24 7.99
C SER A 65 -0.85 -7.02 8.70
N THR A 66 -1.91 -6.45 8.15
CA THR A 66 -2.60 -5.33 8.81
C THR A 66 -3.42 -5.77 10.00
N LYS A 67 -4.09 -6.92 9.92
CA LYS A 67 -4.76 -7.50 11.10
C LYS A 67 -3.75 -7.80 12.21
N ALA A 68 -2.55 -8.27 11.86
CA ALA A 68 -1.48 -8.48 12.83
C ALA A 68 -1.03 -7.16 13.46
N LEU A 69 -0.76 -6.13 12.65
CA LEU A 69 -0.41 -4.79 13.14
C LEU A 69 -1.50 -4.22 14.07
N MET A 70 -2.77 -4.29 13.68
CA MET A 70 -3.88 -3.79 14.52
C MET A 70 -3.94 -4.49 15.88
N ARG A 71 -3.68 -5.81 15.92
CA ARG A 71 -3.61 -6.57 17.18
C ARG A 71 -2.40 -6.17 18.02
N GLU A 72 -1.25 -6.02 17.39
CA GLU A 72 -0.02 -5.61 18.07
C GLU A 72 -0.16 -4.22 18.72
N GLU A 73 -0.73 -3.25 18.00
CA GLU A 73 -0.98 -1.91 18.54
C GLU A 73 -1.98 -1.92 19.72
N GLU A 74 -2.98 -2.81 19.67
CA GLU A 74 -3.94 -3.01 20.77
C GLU A 74 -3.28 -3.68 21.98
N GLU A 75 -2.52 -4.76 21.76
CA GLU A 75 -1.81 -5.51 22.81
C GLU A 75 -0.73 -4.68 23.51
N GLN A 76 -0.07 -3.78 22.78
CA GLN A 76 0.94 -2.87 23.33
C GLN A 76 0.34 -1.57 23.89
N GLU A 77 -0.98 -1.41 23.89
CA GLU A 77 -1.70 -0.19 24.31
C GLU A 77 -1.21 1.09 23.59
N ARG A 78 -0.68 0.93 22.36
CA ARG A 78 -0.13 2.03 21.53
C ARG A 78 -1.20 2.77 20.75
N GLY A 79 -2.40 2.21 20.70
CA GLY A 79 -3.58 2.85 20.14
C GLY A 79 -4.23 2.01 19.04
N ARG A 80 -4.76 2.69 18.03
CA ARG A 80 -5.47 2.04 16.91
C ARG A 80 -4.95 2.57 15.59
N VAL A 81 -4.95 1.70 14.59
CA VAL A 81 -4.74 2.12 13.20
C VAL A 81 -5.88 3.07 12.80
N ALA A 82 -5.53 4.32 12.53
CA ALA A 82 -6.50 5.39 12.28
C ALA A 82 -7.02 5.39 10.84
N CYS A 83 -6.15 5.18 9.86
CA CYS A 83 -6.50 5.19 8.45
C CYS A 83 -5.42 4.53 7.59
N ARG A 84 -5.71 4.41 6.30
CA ARG A 84 -4.78 3.94 5.27
C ARG A 84 -4.64 4.96 4.16
N VAL A 85 -3.41 5.20 3.75
CA VAL A 85 -3.07 5.98 2.55
C VAL A 85 -2.40 5.04 1.57
N TYR A 86 -2.83 5.03 0.31
CA TYR A 86 -2.33 4.10 -0.69
C TYR A 86 -2.22 4.78 -2.07
N ASP A 87 -1.24 4.37 -2.87
CA ASP A 87 -1.15 4.82 -4.27
C ASP A 87 -2.36 4.35 -5.08
N GLN A 88 -2.86 5.18 -6.01
CA GLN A 88 -4.01 4.84 -6.87
C GLN A 88 -3.89 3.49 -7.62
N PHE A 89 -2.67 3.06 -7.92
CA PHE A 89 -2.42 1.78 -8.57
C PHE A 89 -2.47 0.59 -7.61
N SER A 90 -2.46 0.82 -6.30
CA SER A 90 -2.62 -0.20 -5.25
C SER A 90 -4.07 -0.27 -4.76
N TYR A 91 -5.04 -0.33 -5.67
CA TYR A 91 -6.47 -0.29 -5.35
C TYR A 91 -6.95 -1.47 -4.48
N PHE A 92 -6.22 -2.58 -4.44
CA PHE A 92 -6.45 -3.67 -3.47
C PHE A 92 -6.46 -3.16 -2.01
N ALA A 93 -5.69 -2.11 -1.72
CA ALA A 93 -5.58 -1.55 -0.38
C ALA A 93 -6.90 -0.91 0.08
N GLN A 94 -7.71 -0.37 -0.84
CA GLN A 94 -9.04 0.13 -0.54
C GLN A 94 -9.98 -1.01 -0.15
N ILE A 95 -9.97 -2.11 -0.92
CA ILE A 95 -10.80 -3.30 -0.61
C ILE A 95 -10.47 -3.80 0.80
N VAL A 96 -9.18 -3.89 1.13
CA VAL A 96 -8.76 -4.31 2.47
C VAL A 96 -9.13 -3.27 3.54
N ALA A 97 -9.11 -1.97 3.23
CA ALA A 97 -9.57 -0.94 4.17
C ALA A 97 -11.06 -1.10 4.47
N ASP A 98 -11.87 -1.34 3.45
CA ASP A 98 -13.31 -1.58 3.57
C ASP A 98 -13.59 -2.86 4.37
N ASP A 99 -12.90 -3.97 4.05
CA ASP A 99 -13.01 -5.26 4.76
C ASP A 99 -12.63 -5.15 6.25
N LEU A 100 -11.80 -4.17 6.62
CA LEU A 100 -11.36 -3.91 7.99
C LEU A 100 -12.07 -2.71 8.65
N ASN A 101 -13.05 -2.12 7.97
CA ASN A 101 -13.79 -0.95 8.43
C ASN A 101 -12.86 0.24 8.79
N LEU A 102 -11.81 0.45 8.00
CA LEU A 102 -10.83 1.54 8.14
C LEU A 102 -11.05 2.61 7.07
N PRO A 103 -10.87 3.91 7.39
CA PRO A 103 -10.80 4.96 6.38
C PRO A 103 -9.64 4.71 5.40
N GLY A 104 -9.92 4.77 4.09
CA GLY A 104 -8.94 4.64 3.01
C GLY A 104 -8.84 5.91 2.17
N PHE A 105 -7.62 6.38 1.93
CA PHE A 105 -7.31 7.56 1.13
C PHE A 105 -6.39 7.19 -0.03
N SER A 106 -6.85 7.39 -1.25
CA SER A 106 -6.03 7.20 -2.45
C SER A 106 -5.17 8.43 -2.69
N LEU A 107 -3.86 8.21 -2.84
CA LEU A 107 -2.87 9.18 -3.28
C LEU A 107 -2.64 8.99 -4.78
N ARG A 108 -2.89 10.05 -5.55
CA ARG A 108 -2.55 10.10 -6.98
C ARG A 108 -1.17 10.72 -7.14
N THR A 109 -0.25 9.97 -7.72
CA THR A 109 1.12 10.41 -8.02
C THR A 109 1.25 11.02 -9.42
N SER A 110 0.20 10.95 -10.25
CA SER A 110 0.14 11.54 -11.58
C SER A 110 -0.46 12.96 -11.59
N ALA A 111 -0.14 13.76 -12.63
CA ALA A 111 -0.76 15.07 -12.81
C ALA A 111 -2.28 14.95 -13.02
N GLY A 112 -3.06 15.88 -12.45
CA GLY A 112 -4.53 15.86 -12.50
C GLY A 112 -5.15 15.89 -13.91
N ILE A 113 -4.40 16.27 -14.94
CA ILE A 113 -4.86 16.24 -16.34
C ILE A 113 -5.00 14.80 -16.88
N THR A 114 -4.25 13.84 -16.31
CA THR A 114 -4.27 12.43 -16.76
C THR A 114 -5.49 11.63 -16.25
N SER A 115 -6.43 12.30 -15.58
CA SER A 115 -7.50 11.68 -14.78
C SER A 115 -8.68 11.10 -15.56
N LEU A 116 -8.78 11.31 -16.88
CA LEU A 116 -10.00 10.99 -17.64
C LEU A 116 -10.32 9.48 -17.74
N ALA A 117 -9.37 8.59 -17.42
CA ALA A 117 -9.51 7.15 -17.68
C ALA A 117 -10.05 6.30 -16.50
N PHE A 118 -10.10 6.83 -15.26
CA PHE A 118 -10.39 6.02 -14.06
C PHE A 118 -11.48 6.61 -13.16
N ALA A 119 -12.60 7.03 -13.75
CA ALA A 119 -13.78 7.39 -12.97
C ALA A 119 -14.47 6.10 -12.47
N VAL A 120 -14.24 5.72 -11.21
CA VAL A 120 -15.03 4.68 -10.55
C VAL A 120 -16.31 5.32 -10.04
N ARG A 121 -17.45 4.96 -10.63
CA ARG A 121 -18.78 5.31 -10.12
C ARG A 121 -19.02 4.45 -8.88
N ARG A 122 -19.10 5.07 -7.69
CA ARG A 122 -19.64 4.39 -6.51
C ARG A 122 -21.15 4.27 -6.74
N SER A 123 -21.64 3.05 -6.93
CA SER A 123 -23.07 2.70 -6.95
C SER A 123 -23.49 2.16 -5.59
#